data_AF-A0A3D8T3N8-F1
#
_entry.id   AF-A0A3D8T3N8-F1
#
_cell.length_a   1.000
_cell.length_b   1.000
_cell.length_c   1.000
_cell.angle_alpha   90.00
_cell.angle_beta   90.00
_cell.angle_gamma   90.00
#
_symmetry.space_group_name_H-M   'P 1'
#
loop_
_entity.id
_entity.type
_entity.pdbx_description
1 polymer ?
#
loop_
_entity_poly.entity_id
_entity_poly.type
_entity_poly.pdbx_seq_one_letter_code
_entity_poly.pdbx_strand_id
1 'polypeptide(L)'
;MVTTASESICAALDDGGGVRFGPQTFAIYSCAALPPSFGKVRHDPTLHAKLSKTAARVCKTLPVYIDLQDEDVAELASLHVPVSVPRGQRMLPIKANMIDLDHLPWFLINAAVSKKHCVIGRGSAVESLLVILQRPWCVLEVCCADTETIAAMKDFALLATLVDGESYNAALLLLSHEYLVRLASISRSADILLPCNENSSARPFPEKAIRDIYAATTLVSSYNRFWLPLVCCCAVYLDLSFPDAVRRIRDDAEGLDGMGWIELYRFLLRRVGDWA
;
A
#
# COMPACT_ATOMS: atom_id res chain seq x y z
N MET A 1 -8.96 -5.16 -23.30
CA MET A 1 -9.03 -5.61 -21.89
C MET A 1 -10.48 -5.57 -21.49
N VAL A 2 -11.03 -6.69 -21.00
CA VAL A 2 -12.38 -6.73 -20.45
C VAL A 2 -12.23 -6.51 -18.95
N THR A 3 -12.57 -5.32 -18.47
CA THR A 3 -12.75 -5.04 -17.03
C THR A 3 -14.00 -5.77 -16.56
N THR A 4 -13.93 -6.48 -15.44
CA THR A 4 -15.13 -7.08 -14.84
C THR A 4 -16.02 -5.99 -14.25
N ALA A 5 -17.31 -6.29 -14.06
CA ALA A 5 -18.25 -5.35 -13.42
C ALA A 5 -17.80 -4.94 -12.01
N SER A 6 -17.16 -5.85 -11.28
CA SER A 6 -16.63 -5.60 -9.93
C SER A 6 -15.43 -4.64 -9.93
N GLU A 7 -14.46 -4.79 -10.83
CA GLU A 7 -13.34 -3.85 -10.96
C GLU A 7 -13.80 -2.45 -11.39
N SER A 8 -14.78 -2.36 -12.29
CA SER A 8 -15.33 -1.07 -12.74
C SER A 8 -16.16 -0.40 -11.65
N ILE A 9 -16.89 -1.17 -10.84
CA ILE A 9 -17.63 -0.66 -9.67
C ILE A 9 -16.64 -0.16 -8.61
N CYS A 10 -15.62 -0.94 -8.25
CA CYS A 10 -14.61 -0.49 -7.29
C CYS A 10 -13.91 0.79 -7.78
N ALA A 11 -13.50 0.83 -9.06
CA ALA A 11 -12.90 2.01 -9.68
C ALA A 11 -13.83 3.23 -9.69
N ALA A 12 -15.14 3.03 -9.87
CA ALA A 12 -16.12 4.11 -9.81
C ALA A 12 -16.45 4.58 -8.39
N LEU A 13 -16.23 3.73 -7.38
CA LEU A 13 -16.61 4.02 -5.99
C LEU A 13 -15.57 4.83 -5.21
N ASP A 14 -14.28 4.70 -5.49
CA ASP A 14 -13.25 5.39 -4.70
C ASP A 14 -12.03 5.85 -5.52
N ASP A 15 -12.19 5.99 -6.85
CA ASP A 15 -11.17 6.53 -7.76
C ASP A 15 -9.76 5.90 -7.58
N GLY A 16 -9.68 4.64 -7.14
CA GLY A 16 -8.43 3.91 -6.93
C GLY A 16 -7.89 3.87 -5.50
N GLY A 17 -8.59 4.42 -4.51
CA GLY A 17 -8.49 3.96 -3.12
C GLY A 17 -9.32 2.69 -2.94
N GLY A 18 -8.96 1.79 -2.02
CA GLY A 18 -9.77 0.58 -1.77
C GLY A 18 -11.24 0.88 -1.46
N VAL A 19 -12.09 -0.15 -1.39
CA VAL A 19 -13.53 0.03 -1.10
C VAL A 19 -13.92 -0.65 0.19
N ARG A 20 -15.09 -0.31 0.74
CA ARG A 20 -15.68 -1.07 1.83
C ARG A 20 -16.30 -2.35 1.27
N PHE A 21 -16.05 -3.49 1.91
CA PHE A 21 -16.71 -4.77 1.64
C PHE A 21 -17.37 -5.29 2.93
N GLY A 22 -18.70 -5.22 2.99
CA GLY A 22 -19.43 -5.48 4.23
C GLY A 22 -19.13 -4.43 5.31
N PRO A 23 -19.41 -4.70 6.60
CA PRO A 23 -19.39 -3.65 7.62
C PRO A 23 -17.99 -3.25 8.15
N GLN A 24 -16.99 -4.13 8.05
CA GLN A 24 -15.68 -3.93 8.72
C GLN A 24 -14.46 -4.32 7.88
N THR A 25 -14.65 -4.64 6.60
CA THR A 25 -13.57 -5.09 5.72
C THR A 25 -13.21 -4.01 4.72
N PHE A 26 -11.92 -3.73 4.64
CA PHE A 26 -11.33 -2.94 3.56
C PHE A 26 -10.95 -3.87 2.40
N ALA A 27 -11.49 -3.61 1.23
CA ALA A 27 -11.22 -4.36 0.03
C ALA A 27 -10.18 -3.65 -0.83
N ILE A 28 -9.06 -4.35 -1.01
CA ILE A 28 -7.95 -3.98 -1.86
C ILE A 28 -8.26 -4.49 -3.27
N TYR A 29 -8.17 -3.63 -4.28
CA TYR A 29 -8.36 -4.05 -5.66
C TYR A 29 -7.41 -3.27 -6.57
N SER A 30 -7.22 -3.76 -7.78
CA SER A 30 -6.46 -3.04 -8.78
C SER A 30 -6.87 -3.46 -10.19
N CYS A 31 -7.11 -2.48 -11.05
CA CYS A 31 -7.42 -2.72 -12.46
C CYS A 31 -6.15 -2.88 -13.33
N ALA A 32 -4.97 -3.07 -12.71
CA ALA A 32 -3.74 -3.19 -13.47
C ALA A 32 -3.73 -4.46 -14.33
N ALA A 33 -3.04 -4.37 -15.47
CA ALA A 33 -2.78 -5.54 -16.29
C ALA A 33 -1.76 -6.44 -15.58
N LEU A 34 -1.80 -7.73 -15.85
CA LEU A 34 -0.66 -8.59 -15.54
C LEU A 34 0.51 -8.20 -16.45
N PRO A 35 1.76 -8.21 -15.95
CA PRO A 35 2.90 -7.88 -16.78
C PRO A 35 3.10 -8.98 -17.85
N PRO A 36 3.70 -8.65 -19.01
CA PRO A 36 3.95 -9.63 -20.07
C PRO A 36 4.75 -10.85 -19.60
N SER A 37 5.62 -10.65 -18.60
CA SER A 37 6.42 -11.69 -17.94
C SER A 37 5.57 -12.81 -17.32
N PHE A 38 4.30 -12.54 -16.97
CA PHE A 38 3.38 -13.56 -16.45
C PHE A 38 3.09 -14.69 -17.45
N GLY A 39 3.18 -14.41 -18.76
CA GLY A 39 3.08 -15.46 -19.78
C GLY A 39 4.11 -16.59 -19.55
N LYS A 40 5.31 -16.24 -19.06
CA LYS A 40 6.36 -17.22 -18.73
C LYS A 40 5.99 -18.10 -17.53
N VAL A 41 5.27 -17.55 -16.55
CA VAL A 41 4.82 -18.29 -15.36
C VAL A 41 3.84 -19.39 -15.73
N ARG A 42 2.92 -19.14 -16.67
CA ARG A 42 1.96 -20.16 -17.15
C ARG A 42 2.65 -21.35 -17.83
N HIS A 43 3.84 -21.14 -18.39
CA HIS A 43 4.62 -22.18 -19.06
C HIS A 43 5.63 -22.88 -18.14
N ASP A 44 5.85 -22.39 -16.92
CA ASP A 44 6.68 -23.04 -15.90
C ASP A 44 5.81 -23.64 -14.77
N PRO A 45 5.49 -24.94 -14.83
CA PRO A 45 4.62 -25.58 -13.83
C PRO A 45 5.23 -25.59 -12.43
N THR A 46 6.57 -25.59 -12.31
CA THR A 46 7.24 -25.61 -11.01
C THR A 46 7.10 -24.26 -10.32
N LEU A 47 7.33 -23.18 -11.07
CA LEU A 47 7.17 -21.81 -10.57
C LEU A 47 5.70 -21.50 -10.27
N HIS A 48 4.79 -21.91 -11.16
CA HIS A 48 3.35 -21.77 -10.95
C HIS A 48 2.89 -22.50 -9.68
N ALA A 49 3.38 -23.72 -9.42
CA ALA A 49 3.07 -24.46 -8.19
C ALA A 49 3.60 -23.76 -6.93
N LYS A 50 4.81 -23.19 -6.97
CA LYS A 50 5.37 -22.41 -5.84
C LYS A 50 4.55 -21.15 -5.56
N LEU A 51 4.17 -20.41 -6.61
CA LEU A 51 3.32 -19.23 -6.50
C LEU A 51 1.94 -19.61 -5.96
N SER A 52 1.33 -20.68 -6.48
CA SER A 52 0.02 -21.16 -6.02
C SER A 52 0.03 -21.56 -4.54
N LYS A 53 1.06 -22.29 -4.11
CA LYS A 53 1.23 -22.68 -2.69
C LYS A 53 1.38 -21.47 -1.78
N THR A 54 2.14 -20.48 -2.22
CA THR A 54 2.39 -19.26 -1.43
C THR A 54 1.16 -18.35 -1.41
N ALA A 55 0.45 -18.21 -2.54
CA ALA A 55 -0.83 -17.53 -2.62
C ALA A 55 -1.87 -18.18 -1.69
N ALA A 56 -1.95 -19.51 -1.65
CA ALA A 56 -2.83 -20.22 -0.73
C ALA A 56 -2.51 -19.94 0.74
N ARG A 57 -1.24 -19.68 1.09
CA ARG A 57 -0.85 -19.23 2.43
C ARG A 57 -1.32 -17.81 2.70
N VAL A 58 -1.14 -16.89 1.75
CA VAL A 58 -1.66 -15.51 1.85
C VAL A 58 -3.18 -15.52 2.06
N CYS A 59 -3.90 -16.36 1.31
CA CYS A 59 -5.37 -16.45 1.38
C CYS A 59 -5.91 -16.90 2.75
N LYS A 60 -5.07 -17.46 3.64
CA LYS A 60 -5.49 -17.83 5.00
C LYS A 60 -5.71 -16.63 5.91
N THR A 61 -5.02 -15.53 5.64
CA THR A 61 -5.04 -14.32 6.49
C THR A 61 -5.53 -13.09 5.74
N LEU A 62 -5.36 -13.07 4.41
CA LEU A 62 -5.90 -12.06 3.50
C LEU A 62 -6.77 -12.74 2.44
N PRO A 63 -8.09 -12.89 2.67
CA PRO A 63 -8.99 -13.53 1.72
C PRO A 63 -8.94 -12.87 0.34
N VAL A 64 -8.89 -13.68 -0.71
CA VAL A 64 -8.94 -13.21 -2.10
C VAL A 64 -10.25 -13.68 -2.71
N TYR A 65 -11.14 -12.73 -2.98
CA TYR A 65 -12.40 -12.98 -3.66
C TYR A 65 -12.20 -12.78 -5.16
N ILE A 66 -12.47 -13.84 -5.92
CA ILE A 66 -12.32 -13.87 -7.38
C ILE A 66 -13.70 -13.80 -8.00
N ASP A 67 -13.89 -12.88 -8.94
CA ASP A 67 -15.11 -12.78 -9.76
C ASP A 67 -16.39 -12.76 -8.89
N LEU A 68 -16.50 -11.72 -8.06
CA LEU A 68 -17.63 -11.48 -7.14
C LEU A 68 -18.98 -11.74 -7.79
N GLN A 69 -19.86 -12.41 -7.05
CA GLN A 69 -21.26 -12.61 -7.45
C GLN A 69 -22.07 -11.34 -7.18
N ASP A 70 -23.25 -11.21 -7.78
CA ASP A 70 -24.09 -10.01 -7.64
C ASP A 70 -24.42 -9.67 -6.18
N GLU A 71 -24.60 -10.68 -5.33
CA GLU A 71 -24.83 -10.54 -3.89
C GLU A 71 -23.62 -9.92 -3.18
N ASP A 72 -22.41 -10.36 -3.51
CA ASP A 72 -21.17 -9.81 -2.95
C ASP A 72 -20.91 -8.39 -3.46
N VAL A 73 -21.26 -8.12 -4.73
CA VAL A 73 -21.16 -6.77 -5.31
C VAL A 73 -22.03 -5.78 -4.54
N ALA A 74 -23.20 -6.20 -4.06
CA ALA A 74 -24.08 -5.35 -3.25
C ALA A 74 -23.47 -4.98 -1.88
N GLU A 75 -22.46 -5.70 -1.40
CA GLU A 75 -21.72 -5.36 -0.18
C GLU A 75 -20.65 -4.30 -0.40
N LEU A 76 -20.34 -3.94 -1.65
CA LEU A 76 -19.36 -2.92 -1.99
C LEU A 76 -19.93 -1.53 -1.77
N ALA A 77 -19.15 -0.67 -1.13
CA ALA A 77 -19.51 0.73 -0.96
C ALA A 77 -18.26 1.62 -0.92
N SER A 78 -18.42 2.89 -1.30
CA SER A 78 -17.40 3.91 -1.11
C SER A 78 -17.03 4.01 0.37
N LEU A 79 -15.75 4.23 0.63
CA LEU A 79 -15.27 4.53 1.97
C LEU A 79 -15.72 5.92 2.41
N HIS A 80 -15.76 6.14 3.73
CA HIS A 80 -16.06 7.47 4.23
C HIS A 80 -14.90 8.41 3.91
N VAL A 81 -15.23 9.49 3.18
CA VAL A 81 -14.39 10.69 3.06
C VAL A 81 -14.88 11.68 4.12
N PRO A 82 -14.04 12.15 5.06
CA PRO A 82 -14.43 13.19 5.99
C PRO A 82 -14.88 14.46 5.28
N VAL A 83 -15.87 15.11 5.90
CA VAL A 83 -16.86 16.03 5.32
C VAL A 83 -16.29 17.40 4.87
N SER A 84 -14.97 17.55 4.77
CA SER A 84 -14.35 18.81 4.31
C SER A 84 -14.44 19.03 2.80
N VAL A 85 -14.78 18.03 2.00
CA VAL A 85 -15.02 18.19 0.55
C VAL A 85 -16.53 18.25 0.27
N PRO A 86 -17.08 19.36 -0.24
CA PRO A 86 -18.50 19.47 -0.56
C PRO A 86 -18.94 18.37 -1.53
N ARG A 87 -19.92 17.56 -1.12
CA ARG A 87 -20.57 16.57 -1.98
C ARG A 87 -21.08 17.26 -3.24
N GLY A 88 -20.42 17.04 -4.38
CA GLY A 88 -20.79 17.60 -5.67
C GLY A 88 -19.65 18.26 -6.46
N GLN A 89 -18.47 18.46 -5.87
CA GLN A 89 -17.29 18.85 -6.64
C GLN A 89 -16.57 17.61 -7.17
N ARG A 90 -16.45 17.53 -8.50
CA ARG A 90 -15.59 16.57 -9.19
C ARG A 90 -14.16 16.84 -8.73
N MET A 91 -13.52 15.90 -8.05
CA MET A 91 -12.11 16.02 -7.68
C MET A 91 -11.30 16.25 -8.96
N LEU A 92 -10.69 17.43 -9.07
CA LEU A 92 -9.76 17.69 -10.17
C LEU A 92 -8.51 16.85 -9.92
N PRO A 93 -7.88 16.27 -10.98
CA PRO A 93 -6.62 15.56 -10.82
C PRO A 93 -5.61 16.48 -10.11
N ILE A 94 -5.15 16.08 -8.92
CA ILE A 94 -4.15 16.85 -8.17
C ILE A 94 -2.90 16.92 -9.04
N LYS A 95 -2.55 18.14 -9.49
CA LYS A 95 -1.31 18.36 -10.24
C LYS A 95 -0.14 17.97 -9.34
N ALA A 96 0.88 17.31 -9.91
CA ALA A 96 2.02 16.72 -9.19
C ALA A 96 2.79 17.65 -8.23
N ASN A 97 2.51 18.97 -8.27
CA ASN A 97 3.22 20.00 -7.52
C ASN A 97 2.31 20.81 -6.56
N MET A 98 1.02 20.47 -6.45
CA MET A 98 0.14 21.07 -5.43
C MET A 98 -0.01 20.12 -4.26
N ILE A 99 0.51 20.53 -3.10
CA ILE A 99 0.17 19.93 -1.82
C ILE A 99 -1.24 20.41 -1.52
N ASP A 100 -2.18 19.49 -1.50
CA ASP A 100 -3.53 19.79 -1.05
C ASP A 100 -3.71 19.16 0.33
N LEU A 101 -3.47 19.98 1.36
CA LEU A 101 -3.63 19.59 2.76
C LEU A 101 -5.09 19.26 3.10
N ASP A 102 -6.04 19.74 2.29
CA ASP A 102 -7.46 19.41 2.44
C ASP A 102 -7.76 17.97 1.97
N HIS A 103 -6.79 17.31 1.31
CA HIS A 103 -6.93 15.98 0.72
C HIS A 103 -5.88 15.02 1.26
N LEU A 104 -5.97 14.67 2.55
CA LEU A 104 -5.20 13.62 3.22
C LEU A 104 -5.26 12.27 2.46
N PRO A 105 -4.33 11.31 2.71
CA PRO A 105 -4.33 10.01 2.04
C PRO A 105 -5.46 9.11 2.56
N TRP A 106 -6.71 9.45 2.25
CA TRP A 106 -7.90 8.85 2.80
C TRP A 106 -8.01 7.35 2.54
N PHE A 107 -7.55 6.88 1.38
CA PHE A 107 -7.50 5.44 1.09
C PHE A 107 -6.69 4.68 2.15
N LEU A 108 -5.53 5.22 2.52
CA LEU A 108 -4.61 4.56 3.45
C LEU A 108 -5.03 4.79 4.91
N ILE A 109 -5.63 5.94 5.22
CA ILE A 109 -6.25 6.19 6.53
C ILE A 109 -7.36 5.17 6.77
N ASN A 110 -8.26 4.98 5.79
CA ASN A 110 -9.34 4.00 5.86
C ASN A 110 -8.80 2.56 5.96
N ALA A 111 -7.74 2.23 5.21
CA ALA A 111 -7.07 0.94 5.33
C ALA A 111 -6.49 0.72 6.74
N ALA A 112 -5.85 1.75 7.32
CA ALA A 112 -5.18 1.68 8.62
C ALA A 112 -6.12 1.59 9.83
N VAL A 113 -7.38 2.02 9.69
CA VAL A 113 -8.42 1.91 10.74
C VAL A 113 -9.32 0.69 10.57
N SER A 114 -9.28 0.03 9.41
CA SER A 114 -10.09 -1.15 9.13
C SER A 114 -9.58 -2.38 9.89
N LYS A 115 -10.51 -3.19 10.38
CA LYS A 115 -10.19 -4.37 11.21
C LYS A 115 -9.83 -5.60 10.37
N LYS A 116 -10.37 -5.67 9.17
CA LYS A 116 -10.20 -6.78 8.24
C LYS A 116 -9.83 -6.23 6.88
N HIS A 117 -9.08 -7.02 6.13
CA HIS A 117 -8.70 -6.72 4.76
C HIS A 117 -9.02 -7.91 3.88
N CYS A 118 -9.36 -7.65 2.62
CA CYS A 118 -9.45 -8.66 1.59
C CYS A 118 -8.94 -8.11 0.26
N VAL A 119 -8.72 -9.00 -0.70
CA VAL A 119 -8.44 -8.64 -2.09
C VAL A 119 -9.66 -9.00 -2.93
N ILE A 120 -10.09 -8.07 -3.78
CA ILE A 120 -11.03 -8.34 -4.86
C ILE A 120 -10.21 -8.40 -6.14
N GLY A 121 -10.30 -9.52 -6.84
CA GLY A 121 -9.55 -9.73 -8.07
C GLY A 121 -10.27 -10.62 -9.06
N ARG A 122 -9.51 -11.12 -10.04
CA ARG A 122 -10.02 -11.88 -11.18
C ARG A 122 -9.14 -13.06 -11.54
N GLY A 123 -9.72 -14.06 -12.17
CA GLY A 123 -9.03 -15.21 -12.74
C GLY A 123 -8.51 -16.21 -11.71
N SER A 124 -7.54 -15.80 -10.88
CA SER A 124 -7.03 -16.63 -9.78
C SER A 124 -6.42 -15.79 -8.65
N ALA A 125 -6.22 -16.41 -7.49
CA ALA A 125 -5.53 -15.78 -6.38
C ALA A 125 -4.10 -15.36 -6.74
N VAL A 126 -3.38 -16.18 -7.52
CA VAL A 126 -2.02 -15.85 -7.98
C VAL A 126 -2.05 -14.60 -8.86
N GLU A 127 -2.95 -14.57 -9.85
CA GLU A 127 -3.09 -13.43 -10.76
C GLU A 127 -3.45 -12.16 -9.99
N SER A 128 -4.42 -12.25 -9.09
CA SER A 128 -4.89 -11.11 -8.29
C SER A 128 -3.78 -10.54 -7.41
N LEU A 129 -3.05 -11.40 -6.68
CA LEU A 129 -1.95 -10.95 -5.82
C LEU A 129 -0.79 -10.35 -6.62
N LEU A 130 -0.48 -10.88 -7.80
CA LEU A 130 0.53 -10.28 -8.69
C LEU A 130 0.09 -8.89 -9.17
N VAL A 131 -1.19 -8.69 -9.49
CA VAL A 131 -1.72 -7.35 -9.82
C VAL A 131 -1.59 -6.39 -8.64
N ILE A 132 -1.90 -6.84 -7.42
CA ILE A 132 -1.72 -6.04 -6.19
C ILE A 132 -0.27 -5.62 -6.00
N LEU A 133 0.70 -6.52 -6.16
CA LEU A 133 2.12 -6.21 -5.96
C LEU A 133 2.68 -5.17 -6.96
N GLN A 134 2.06 -4.99 -8.13
CA GLN A 134 2.52 -3.99 -9.11
C GLN A 134 2.22 -2.55 -8.68
N ARG A 135 1.34 -2.35 -7.69
CA ARG A 135 0.88 -1.02 -7.29
C ARG A 135 1.36 -0.72 -5.87
N PRO A 136 2.29 0.22 -5.69
CA PRO A 136 2.81 0.54 -4.36
C PRO A 136 1.71 0.94 -3.36
N TRP A 137 0.65 1.63 -3.80
CA TRP A 137 -0.46 1.98 -2.91
C TRP A 137 -1.24 0.75 -2.42
N CYS A 138 -1.50 -0.25 -3.29
CA CYS A 138 -2.13 -1.50 -2.86
C CYS A 138 -1.22 -2.27 -1.89
N VAL A 139 0.10 -2.21 -2.08
CA VAL A 139 1.05 -2.79 -1.13
C VAL A 139 0.96 -2.09 0.23
N LEU A 140 0.80 -0.77 0.27
CA LEU A 140 0.59 -0.04 1.53
C LEU A 140 -0.73 -0.42 2.22
N GLU A 141 -1.79 -0.67 1.45
CA GLU A 141 -3.07 -1.17 1.99
C GLU A 141 -2.89 -2.57 2.59
N VAL A 142 -2.11 -3.45 1.95
CA VAL A 142 -1.73 -4.75 2.53
C VAL A 142 -0.88 -4.57 3.79
N CYS A 143 0.02 -3.58 3.84
CA CYS A 143 0.78 -3.25 5.04
C CYS A 143 -0.11 -2.79 6.21
N CYS A 144 -1.39 -2.51 6.00
CA CYS A 144 -2.35 -2.24 7.09
C CYS A 144 -2.94 -3.51 7.73
N ALA A 145 -2.75 -4.68 7.12
CA ALA A 145 -3.16 -5.96 7.67
C ALA A 145 -2.24 -6.40 8.83
N ASP A 146 -2.49 -7.59 9.40
CA ASP A 146 -1.71 -8.16 10.49
C ASP A 146 -0.29 -8.62 10.05
N THR A 147 0.58 -8.87 11.03
CA THR A 147 1.98 -9.24 10.79
C THR A 147 2.15 -10.57 10.05
N GLU A 148 1.25 -11.54 10.26
CA GLU A 148 1.29 -12.84 9.56
C GLU A 148 0.96 -12.66 8.08
N THR A 149 -0.04 -11.83 7.77
CA THR A 149 -0.37 -11.43 6.40
C THR A 149 0.82 -10.79 5.69
N ILE A 150 1.51 -9.86 6.34
CA ILE A 150 2.67 -9.18 5.76
C ILE A 150 3.81 -10.17 5.50
N ALA A 151 4.08 -11.08 6.44
CA ALA A 151 5.08 -12.13 6.25
C ALA A 151 4.76 -13.01 5.04
N ALA A 152 3.50 -13.47 4.92
CA ALA A 152 3.07 -14.31 3.81
C ALA A 152 3.13 -13.56 2.47
N MET A 153 2.72 -12.29 2.44
CA MET A 153 2.78 -11.47 1.24
C MET A 153 4.23 -11.16 0.83
N LYS A 154 5.13 -10.94 1.79
CA LYS A 154 6.56 -10.76 1.53
C LYS A 154 7.17 -12.01 0.87
N ASP A 155 6.85 -13.20 1.37
CA ASP A 155 7.29 -14.47 0.77
C ASP A 155 6.77 -14.62 -0.67
N PHE A 156 5.51 -14.21 -0.92
CA PHE A 156 4.92 -14.19 -2.26
C PHE A 156 5.63 -13.19 -3.19
N ALA A 157 5.90 -11.97 -2.71
CA ALA A 157 6.61 -10.94 -3.45
C ALA A 157 8.04 -11.36 -3.82
N LEU A 158 8.74 -12.06 -2.92
CA LEU A 158 10.05 -12.61 -3.20
C LEU A 158 10.00 -13.57 -4.40
N LEU A 159 9.01 -14.47 -4.48
CA LEU A 159 8.85 -15.32 -5.65
C LEU A 159 8.49 -14.53 -6.91
N ALA A 160 7.65 -13.50 -6.79
CA ALA A 160 7.29 -12.64 -7.91
C ALA A 160 8.53 -11.92 -8.51
N THR A 161 9.47 -11.47 -7.67
CA THR A 161 10.72 -10.84 -8.16
C THR A 161 11.62 -11.78 -8.96
N LEU A 162 11.51 -13.10 -8.79
CA LEU A 162 12.23 -14.08 -9.62
C LEU A 162 11.65 -14.16 -11.05
N VAL A 163 10.40 -13.76 -11.23
CA VAL A 163 9.73 -13.67 -12.54
C VAL A 163 10.09 -12.36 -13.22
N ASP A 164 9.94 -11.26 -12.48
CA ASP A 164 10.04 -9.89 -12.98
C ASP A 164 10.46 -8.94 -11.85
N GLY A 165 11.77 -8.79 -11.66
CA GLY A 165 12.31 -7.92 -10.62
C GLY A 165 11.89 -6.46 -10.81
N GLU A 166 11.81 -5.97 -12.05
CA GLU A 166 11.45 -4.58 -12.34
C GLU A 166 10.04 -4.25 -11.85
N SER A 167 9.09 -5.18 -12.06
CA SER A 167 7.69 -4.98 -11.66
C SER A 167 7.45 -5.16 -10.16
N TYR A 168 8.25 -5.97 -9.46
CA TYR A 168 7.93 -6.43 -8.10
C TYR A 168 8.93 -6.04 -7.00
N ASN A 169 10.11 -5.53 -7.33
CA ASN A 169 11.14 -5.18 -6.33
C ASN A 169 10.65 -4.13 -5.34
N ALA A 170 9.88 -3.14 -5.80
CA ALA A 170 9.32 -2.11 -4.94
C ALA A 170 8.41 -2.69 -3.85
N ALA A 171 7.53 -3.62 -4.24
CA ALA A 171 6.64 -4.28 -3.29
C ALA A 171 7.43 -5.11 -2.27
N LEU A 172 8.45 -5.83 -2.72
CA LEU A 172 9.34 -6.60 -1.83
C LEU A 172 10.05 -5.68 -0.82
N LEU A 173 10.54 -4.51 -1.26
CA LEU A 173 11.18 -3.53 -0.38
C LEU A 173 10.21 -3.00 0.69
N LEU A 174 9.02 -2.56 0.28
CA LEU A 174 8.00 -2.05 1.20
C LEU A 174 7.55 -3.12 2.21
N LEU A 175 7.22 -4.33 1.75
CA LEU A 175 6.82 -5.43 2.63
C LEU A 175 7.96 -5.86 3.58
N SER A 176 9.21 -5.79 3.12
CA SER A 176 10.37 -6.11 3.96
C SER A 176 10.60 -5.07 5.05
N HIS A 177 10.48 -3.79 4.72
CA HIS A 177 10.54 -2.70 5.70
C HIS A 177 9.47 -2.89 6.78
N GLU A 178 8.21 -3.01 6.37
CA GLU A 178 7.08 -3.15 7.28
C GLU A 178 7.25 -4.37 8.21
N TYR A 179 7.64 -5.52 7.66
CA TYR A 179 7.86 -6.73 8.45
C TYR A 179 8.97 -6.55 9.49
N LEU A 180 10.08 -5.91 9.13
CA LEU A 180 11.21 -5.69 10.04
C LEU A 180 10.84 -4.74 11.18
N VAL A 181 10.17 -3.63 10.88
CA VAL A 181 9.74 -2.67 11.89
C VAL A 181 8.78 -3.32 12.90
N ARG A 182 7.83 -4.14 12.42
CA ARG A 182 6.90 -4.86 13.30
C ARG A 182 7.59 -5.86 14.22
N LEU A 183 8.57 -6.61 13.72
CA LEU A 183 9.36 -7.52 14.55
C LEU A 183 10.19 -6.77 15.60
N ALA A 184 10.76 -5.64 15.23
CA ALA A 184 11.50 -4.79 16.17
C ALA A 184 10.58 -4.22 17.25
N SER A 185 9.36 -3.80 16.90
CA SER A 185 8.35 -3.32 17.85
C SER A 185 7.91 -4.42 18.83
N ILE A 186 7.65 -5.65 18.35
CA ILE A 186 7.34 -6.79 19.23
C ILE A 186 8.49 -7.05 20.22
N SER A 187 9.74 -6.97 19.75
CA SER A 187 10.92 -7.17 20.59
C SER A 187 11.13 -6.02 21.60
N ARG A 188 10.71 -4.79 21.26
CA ARG A 188 10.78 -3.61 22.15
C ARG A 188 9.56 -3.51 23.07
N SER A 189 8.45 -4.21 22.81
CA SER A 189 7.22 -4.16 23.63
C SER A 189 7.40 -4.67 25.07
N ALA A 190 8.56 -5.26 25.40
CA ALA A 190 8.97 -5.53 26.77
C ALA A 190 9.38 -4.26 27.55
N ASP A 191 9.66 -3.13 26.87
CA ASP A 191 10.19 -1.90 27.47
C ASP A 191 9.75 -0.63 26.69
N ILE A 192 8.46 -0.24 26.65
CA ILE A 192 8.10 1.09 26.09
C ILE A 192 7.02 1.80 26.90
N LEU A 193 7.48 2.63 27.83
CA LEU A 193 6.92 3.95 28.11
C LEU A 193 8.06 4.96 27.99
N LEU A 194 8.38 5.45 26.80
CA LEU A 194 9.18 6.67 26.67
C LEU A 194 8.76 7.45 25.41
N PRO A 195 8.58 8.78 25.51
CA PRO A 195 8.26 9.64 24.40
C PRO A 195 9.44 9.70 23.43
N CYS A 196 9.15 9.90 22.14
CA CYS A 196 10.14 10.11 21.08
C CYS A 196 11.10 11.25 21.47
N ASN A 197 12.24 10.90 22.07
CA ASN A 197 13.38 11.81 22.18
C ASN A 197 14.06 11.85 20.81
N GLU A 198 14.31 13.06 20.32
CA GLU A 198 14.99 13.42 19.06
C GLU A 198 16.41 12.85 18.89
N ASN A 199 16.87 12.02 19.83
CA ASN A 199 18.17 11.34 19.83
C ASN A 199 18.09 9.84 19.59
N SER A 200 16.94 9.28 19.21
CA SER A 200 16.93 7.91 18.69
C SER A 200 17.66 7.92 17.36
N SER A 201 18.89 7.41 17.35
CA SER A 201 19.66 7.11 16.16
C SER A 201 18.84 6.16 15.28
N ALA A 202 18.04 6.74 14.39
CA ALA A 202 17.36 6.01 13.33
C ALA A 202 18.44 5.17 12.66
N ARG A 203 18.30 3.84 12.69
CA ARG A 203 19.23 2.98 11.95
C ARG A 203 19.22 3.50 10.52
N PRO A 204 20.38 3.82 9.92
CA PRO A 204 20.40 4.36 8.57
C PRO A 204 19.83 3.28 7.66
N PHE A 205 18.58 3.46 7.23
CA PHE A 205 18.08 2.74 6.08
C PHE A 205 18.96 3.17 4.91
N PRO A 206 19.51 2.24 4.10
CA PRO A 206 20.45 2.60 3.06
C PRO A 206 19.86 3.68 2.15
N GLU A 207 20.60 4.75 1.88
CA GLU A 207 20.16 5.87 1.03
C GLU A 207 19.60 5.37 -0.31
N LYS A 208 20.21 4.31 -0.85
CA LYS A 208 19.75 3.59 -2.04
C LYS A 208 18.29 3.12 -1.92
N ALA A 209 17.89 2.55 -0.79
CA ALA A 209 16.52 2.05 -0.61
C ALA A 209 15.49 3.19 -0.57
N ILE A 210 15.82 4.36 -0.02
CA ILE A 210 14.96 5.55 -0.08
C ILE A 210 14.80 6.01 -1.53
N ARG A 211 15.87 6.00 -2.33
CA ARG A 211 15.79 6.32 -3.78
C ARG A 211 14.95 5.32 -4.55
N ASP A 212 15.17 4.03 -4.33
CA ASP A 212 14.46 2.95 -5.02
C ASP A 212 12.95 3.04 -4.73
N ILE A 213 12.59 3.31 -3.47
CA ILE A 213 11.20 3.53 -3.05
C ILE A 213 10.63 4.82 -3.64
N TYR A 214 11.38 5.92 -3.62
CA TYR A 214 10.96 7.19 -4.23
C TYR A 214 10.67 7.03 -5.73
N ALA A 215 11.59 6.39 -6.47
CA ALA A 215 11.41 6.13 -7.90
C ALA A 215 10.17 5.25 -8.15
N ALA A 216 10.02 4.16 -7.38
CA ALA A 216 8.90 3.25 -7.54
C ALA A 216 7.53 3.89 -7.24
N THR A 217 7.48 4.85 -6.31
CA THR A 217 6.25 5.51 -5.88
C THR A 217 5.90 6.76 -6.69
N THR A 218 6.87 7.40 -7.36
CA THR A 218 6.65 8.59 -8.20
C THR A 218 6.38 8.30 -9.68
N LEU A 219 6.89 7.17 -10.19
CA LEU A 219 6.75 6.76 -11.60
C LEU A 219 5.41 6.11 -11.93
N VAL A 220 4.58 5.82 -10.92
CA VAL A 220 3.24 5.27 -11.12
C VAL A 220 2.18 6.37 -11.16
N SER A 221 1.27 6.27 -12.13
CA SER A 221 0.04 7.07 -12.16
C SER A 221 -0.82 6.68 -10.96
N SER A 222 -0.84 7.51 -9.92
CA SER A 222 -1.69 7.38 -8.74
C SER A 222 -2.42 8.69 -8.49
N TYR A 223 -3.67 8.62 -8.06
CA TYR A 223 -4.44 9.79 -7.60
C TYR A 223 -3.88 10.37 -6.28
N ASN A 224 -3.05 9.60 -5.57
CA ASN A 224 -2.37 9.99 -4.33
C ASN A 224 -0.86 10.22 -4.55
N ARG A 225 -0.49 10.73 -5.72
CA ARG A 225 0.90 10.84 -6.18
C ARG A 225 1.83 11.61 -5.22
N PHE A 226 1.28 12.55 -4.46
CA PHE A 226 2.04 13.27 -3.44
C PHE A 226 2.24 12.44 -2.17
N TRP A 227 1.16 11.88 -1.63
CA TRP A 227 1.18 11.19 -0.34
C TRP A 227 1.93 9.86 -0.37
N LEU A 228 1.84 9.13 -1.49
CA LEU A 228 2.47 7.82 -1.63
C LEU A 228 4.00 7.87 -1.41
N PRO A 229 4.79 8.68 -2.13
CA PRO A 229 6.22 8.81 -1.86
C PRO A 229 6.50 9.45 -0.50
N LEU A 230 5.68 10.41 -0.03
CA LEU A 230 5.85 11.03 1.29
C LEU A 230 5.77 9.99 2.41
N VAL A 231 4.67 9.24 2.48
CA VAL A 231 4.44 8.21 3.49
C VAL A 231 5.56 7.18 3.43
N CYS A 232 5.89 6.69 2.23
CA CYS A 232 6.90 5.67 2.07
C CYS A 232 8.30 6.14 2.51
N CYS A 233 8.76 7.29 2.01
CA CYS A 233 10.09 7.79 2.32
C CYS A 233 10.23 8.19 3.79
N CYS A 234 9.23 8.88 4.36
CA CYS A 234 9.26 9.29 5.76
C CYS A 234 9.17 8.09 6.71
N ALA A 235 8.30 7.12 6.46
CA ALA A 235 8.19 5.92 7.29
C ALA A 235 9.50 5.11 7.29
N VAL A 236 10.13 4.95 6.12
CA VAL A 236 11.41 4.27 5.99
C VAL A 236 12.53 5.02 6.69
N TYR A 237 12.60 6.35 6.52
CA TYR A 237 13.62 7.17 7.15
C TYR A 237 13.50 7.17 8.69
N LEU A 238 12.28 7.18 9.22
CA LEU A 238 11.99 7.22 10.65
C LEU A 238 11.92 5.83 11.31
N ASP A 239 12.15 4.74 10.57
CA ASP A 239 11.99 3.35 11.06
C ASP A 239 10.58 3.09 11.63
N LEU A 240 9.55 3.64 10.99
CA LEU A 240 8.14 3.51 11.36
C LEU A 240 7.41 2.53 10.45
N SER A 241 6.37 1.89 11.00
CA SER A 241 5.43 1.13 10.18
C SER A 241 4.63 2.10 9.32
N PHE A 242 4.23 1.69 8.12
CA PHE A 242 3.43 2.56 7.24
C PHE A 242 2.09 2.94 7.89
N PRO A 243 1.34 2.02 8.54
CA PRO A 243 0.12 2.39 9.25
C PRO A 243 0.35 3.41 10.37
N ASP A 244 1.47 3.33 11.09
CA ASP A 244 1.78 4.30 12.14
C ASP A 244 2.14 5.67 11.58
N ALA A 245 2.91 5.72 10.49
CA ALA A 245 3.20 6.97 9.80
C ALA A 245 1.90 7.66 9.34
N VAL A 246 0.95 6.89 8.79
CA VAL A 246 -0.34 7.41 8.32
C VAL A 246 -1.21 7.91 9.48
N ARG A 247 -1.24 7.18 10.60
CA ARG A 247 -1.95 7.63 11.81
C ARG A 247 -1.38 8.93 12.32
N ARG A 248 -0.06 9.06 12.42
CA ARG A 248 0.60 10.30 12.84
C ARG A 248 0.33 11.46 11.88
N ILE A 249 0.39 11.23 10.56
CA ILE A 249 0.03 12.26 9.56
C ILE A 249 -1.41 12.73 9.76
N ARG A 250 -2.36 11.82 10.00
CA ARG A 250 -3.75 12.18 10.31
C ARG A 250 -3.84 12.99 11.61
N ASP A 251 -3.25 12.48 12.68
CA ASP A 251 -3.33 13.09 14.01
C ASP A 251 -2.69 14.50 14.01
N ASP A 252 -1.59 14.69 13.29
CA ASP A 252 -0.91 15.98 13.12
C ASP A 252 -1.71 16.96 12.25
N ALA A 253 -2.48 16.44 11.28
CA ALA A 253 -3.39 17.24 10.44
C ALA A 253 -4.67 17.65 11.18
N GLU A 254 -5.14 16.86 12.14
CA GLU A 254 -6.21 17.22 13.07
C GLU A 254 -5.71 18.17 14.19
N GLY A 255 -4.39 18.26 14.39
CA GLY A 255 -3.70 19.19 15.27
C GLY A 255 -3.20 20.47 14.58
N LEU A 256 -2.40 21.28 15.30
CA LEU A 256 -1.86 22.57 14.83
C LEU A 256 -0.51 22.46 14.07
N ASP A 257 0.01 21.26 13.77
CA ASP A 257 1.42 21.09 13.32
C ASP A 257 1.66 20.06 12.20
N GLY A 258 0.74 19.93 11.23
CA GLY A 258 0.89 19.06 10.05
C GLY A 258 2.06 19.40 9.09
N MET A 259 2.87 20.41 9.41
CA MET A 259 4.00 20.89 8.59
C MET A 259 5.24 19.97 8.68
N GLY A 260 5.43 19.24 9.79
CA GLY A 260 6.65 18.46 10.05
C GLY A 260 6.93 17.35 9.01
N TRP A 261 5.91 16.60 8.60
CA TRP A 261 6.06 15.51 7.61
C TRP A 261 6.44 16.03 6.22
N ILE A 262 5.87 17.16 5.82
CA ILE A 262 6.15 17.79 4.53
C ILE A 262 7.58 18.32 4.52
N GLU A 263 8.02 18.99 5.59
CA GLU A 263 9.39 19.48 5.69
C GLU A 263 10.40 18.33 5.72
N LEU A 264 10.11 17.26 6.45
CA LEU A 264 10.92 16.04 6.43
C LEU A 264 11.00 15.47 5.00
N TYR A 265 9.88 15.35 4.31
CA TYR A 265 9.87 14.85 2.95
C TYR A 265 10.67 15.75 2.00
N ARG A 266 10.53 17.08 2.08
CA ARG A 266 11.35 18.03 1.31
C ARG A 266 12.84 17.87 1.58
N PHE A 267 13.23 17.66 2.83
CA PHE A 267 14.60 17.37 3.21
C PHE A 267 15.11 16.08 2.56
N LEU A 268 14.30 15.01 2.59
CA LEU A 268 14.65 13.74 1.93
C LEU A 268 14.76 13.88 0.42
N LEU A 269 13.89 14.67 -0.23
CA LEU A 269 13.96 14.93 -1.66
C LEU A 269 15.23 15.67 -2.07
N ARG A 270 15.67 16.67 -1.29
CA ARG A 270 16.96 17.34 -1.53
C ARG A 270 18.10 16.36 -1.45
N ARG A 271 18.11 15.51 -0.41
CA ARG A 271 19.11 14.45 -0.28
C ARG A 271 19.09 13.50 -1.46
N VAL A 272 17.93 13.06 -1.93
CA VAL A 272 17.80 12.20 -3.13
C VAL A 272 18.33 12.87 -4.41
N GLY A 273 18.19 14.20 -4.53
CA GLY A 273 18.75 14.98 -5.63
C GLY A 273 20.27 15.13 -5.56
N ASP A 274 20.82 15.39 -4.37
CA ASP A 274 22.28 15.51 -4.11
C ASP A 274 23.05 14.18 -4.27
N TRP A 275 22.30 13.14 -4.51
CA TRP A 275 22.69 11.74 -4.47
C TRP A 275 22.88 11.17 -5.89
N ALA A 276 22.33 11.84 -6.89
CA ALA A 276 22.47 11.52 -8.32
C ALA A 276 23.80 12.03 -8.89
#